data_AF-A0A1V3PUD9-F1
#
_entry.id   AF-A0A1V3PUD9-F1
#
_cell.length_a   1.000
_cell.length_b   1.000
_cell.length_c   1.000
_cell.angle_alpha   90.00
_cell.angle_beta   90.00
_cell.angle_gamma   90.00
#
_symmetry.space_group_name_H-M   'P 1'
#
loop_
_entity.id
_entity.type
_entity.pdbx_description
1 polymer ?
#
loop_
_entity_poly.entity_id
_entity_poly.type
_entity_poly.pdbx_seq_one_letter_code
_entity_poly.pdbx_strand_id
1 'polypeptide(L)'
;MHKFALFTAGLIALLLAGYLSYLHYVKARSLLQAWADANDYKILHARRNSLLMPLGMYFSTSKYQVVYHVAVYDASVKRIRSAWVRLGTYWTGSMDGDAIQVTWEHEG
;
A
#
# COMPACT_ATOMS: atom_id res chain seq x y z
N MET A 1 -1.37 23.85 35.99
CA MET A 1 -1.46 24.32 34.59
C MET A 1 -0.55 23.51 33.64
N HIS A 2 0.76 23.34 33.92
CA HIS A 2 1.69 22.58 33.05
C HIS A 2 1.30 21.12 32.72
N LYS A 3 0.80 20.34 33.69
CA LYS A 3 0.41 18.93 33.48
C LYS A 3 -0.77 18.77 32.51
N PHE A 4 -1.70 19.72 32.51
CA PHE A 4 -2.86 19.73 31.61
C PHE A 4 -2.42 20.02 30.16
N ALA A 5 -1.48 20.95 29.97
CA ALA A 5 -0.93 21.28 28.66
C ALA A 5 -0.12 20.12 28.04
N LEU A 6 0.62 19.37 28.86
CA LEU A 6 1.34 18.18 28.39
C LEU A 6 0.39 17.04 27.99
N PHE A 7 -0.69 16.85 28.75
CA PHE A 7 -1.70 15.85 28.44
C PHE A 7 -2.44 16.17 27.13
N THR A 8 -2.86 17.43 26.93
CA THR A 8 -3.51 17.85 25.69
C THR A 8 -2.56 17.78 24.50
N ALA A 9 -1.29 18.18 24.65
CA ALA A 9 -0.29 18.05 23.59
C ALA A 9 -0.05 16.58 23.21
N GLY A 10 0.02 15.67 24.18
CA GLY A 10 0.13 14.24 23.93
C GLY A 10 -1.09 13.67 23.20
N LEU A 11 -2.30 14.08 23.59
CA LEU A 11 -3.54 13.68 22.92
C LEU A 11 -3.57 14.15 21.45
N ILE A 12 -3.19 15.41 21.21
CA ILE A 12 -3.11 15.99 19.87
C ILE A 12 -2.11 15.24 19.01
N ALA A 13 -0.91 14.94 19.54
CA ALA A 13 0.10 14.19 18.82
C ALA A 13 -0.39 12.78 18.44
N LEU A 14 -1.11 12.10 19.34
CA LEU A 14 -1.66 10.77 19.09
C LEU A 14 -2.77 10.80 18.02
N LEU A 15 -3.65 11.80 18.08
CA LEU A 15 -4.68 12.03 17.05
C LEU A 15 -4.05 12.34 15.68
N LEU A 16 -3.01 13.19 15.63
CA LEU A 16 -2.27 13.49 14.41
C LEU A 16 -1.60 12.24 13.83
N ALA A 17 -0.93 11.44 14.65
CA ALA A 17 -0.32 10.19 14.22
C ALA A 17 -1.36 9.22 13.65
N GLY A 18 -2.51 9.08 14.31
CA GLY A 18 -3.63 8.27 13.84
C GLY A 18 -4.19 8.77 12.51
N TYR A 19 -4.40 10.07 12.39
CA TYR A 19 -4.91 10.71 11.17
C TYR A 19 -3.95 10.55 9.98
N LEU A 20 -2.66 10.78 10.18
CA LEU A 20 -1.64 10.59 9.14
C LEU A 20 -1.55 9.12 8.70
N SER A 21 -1.62 8.18 9.65
CA SER A 21 -1.66 6.75 9.36
C SER A 21 -2.89 6.37 8.51
N TYR A 22 -4.06 6.92 8.86
CA TYR A 22 -5.29 6.71 8.09
C TYR A 22 -5.20 7.30 6.68
N LEU A 23 -4.68 8.52 6.53
CA LEU A 23 -4.47 9.14 5.22
C LEU A 23 -3.53 8.30 4.33
N HIS A 24 -2.45 7.78 4.89
CA HIS A 24 -1.56 6.87 4.17
C HIS A 24 -2.28 5.60 3.71
N TYR A 25 -3.14 5.02 4.55
CA TYR A 25 -3.93 3.85 4.18
C TYR A 25 -4.92 4.14 3.04
N VAL A 26 -5.67 5.24 3.12
CA VAL A 26 -6.64 5.64 2.09
C VAL A 26 -5.94 5.90 0.74
N LYS A 27 -4.82 6.62 0.76
CA LYS A 27 -4.02 6.90 -0.45
C LYS A 27 -3.43 5.62 -1.05
N ALA A 28 -2.92 4.70 -0.23
CA ALA A 28 -2.40 3.43 -0.72
C ALA A 28 -3.51 2.63 -1.43
N ARG A 29 -4.72 2.62 -0.87
CA ARG A 29 -5.87 1.96 -1.47
C ARG A 29 -6.32 2.64 -2.76
N SER A 30 -6.30 3.97 -2.83
CA SER A 30 -6.67 4.68 -4.06
C SER A 30 -5.66 4.44 -5.19
N LEU A 31 -4.36 4.39 -4.90
CA LEU A 31 -3.34 4.04 -5.89
C LEU A 31 -3.52 2.62 -6.42
N LEU A 32 -3.79 1.67 -5.52
CA LEU A 32 -4.03 0.29 -5.91
C LEU A 32 -5.26 0.16 -6.81
N GLN A 33 -6.34 0.87 -6.48
CA GLN A 33 -7.54 0.90 -7.30
C GLN A 33 -7.27 1.55 -8.66
N ALA A 34 -6.59 2.70 -8.69
CA ALA A 34 -6.24 3.39 -9.93
C ALA A 34 -5.36 2.53 -10.85
N TRP A 35 -4.41 1.78 -10.30
CA TRP A 35 -3.62 0.81 -11.05
C TRP A 35 -4.51 -0.30 -11.65
N ALA A 36 -5.45 -0.84 -10.88
CA ALA A 36 -6.34 -1.88 -11.38
C ALA A 36 -7.27 -1.36 -12.47
N ASP A 37 -7.87 -0.17 -12.26
CA ASP A 37 -8.76 0.47 -13.23
C ASP A 37 -8.01 0.80 -14.54
N ALA A 38 -6.75 1.25 -14.45
CA ALA A 38 -5.92 1.54 -15.63
C ALA A 38 -5.53 0.31 -16.46
N ASN A 39 -5.67 -0.90 -15.90
CA ASN A 39 -5.34 -2.17 -16.56
C ASN A 39 -6.57 -3.06 -16.79
N ASP A 40 -7.79 -2.53 -16.66
CA ASP A 40 -9.04 -3.29 -16.76
C ASP A 40 -9.11 -4.50 -15.81
N TYR A 41 -8.45 -4.38 -14.65
CA TYR A 41 -8.42 -5.40 -13.62
C TYR A 41 -9.49 -5.13 -12.56
N LYS A 42 -10.19 -6.19 -12.14
CA LYS A 42 -11.08 -6.13 -10.98
C LYS A 42 -10.40 -6.72 -9.75
N ILE A 43 -10.05 -5.87 -8.78
CA ILE A 43 -9.48 -6.33 -7.50
C ILE A 43 -10.52 -7.18 -6.78
N LEU A 44 -10.21 -8.46 -6.59
CA LEU A 44 -11.02 -9.38 -5.80
C LEU A 44 -10.62 -9.31 -4.34
N HIS A 45 -9.32 -9.32 -4.06
CA HIS A 45 -8.75 -9.25 -2.71
C HIS A 45 -7.48 -8.41 -2.72
N ALA A 46 -7.30 -7.58 -1.69
CA ALA A 46 -6.06 -6.87 -1.42
C ALA A 46 -5.66 -7.08 0.04
N ARG A 47 -4.53 -7.76 0.26
CA ARG A 47 -4.03 -8.08 1.59
C ARG A 47 -2.65 -7.43 1.81
N ARG A 48 -2.56 -6.58 2.84
CA ARG A 48 -1.31 -5.98 3.32
C ARG A 48 -0.61 -6.94 4.29
N ASN A 49 -0.28 -8.16 3.85
CA ASN A 49 0.38 -9.11 4.74
C ASN A 49 1.83 -9.33 4.28
N SER A 50 2.79 -8.80 5.04
CA SER A 50 4.22 -8.96 4.74
C SER A 50 4.76 -10.35 5.10
N LEU A 51 4.01 -11.16 5.86
CA LEU A 51 4.43 -12.49 6.30
C LEU A 51 4.45 -13.56 5.19
N LEU A 52 3.69 -13.34 4.11
CA LEU A 52 3.62 -14.27 2.97
C LEU A 52 4.42 -13.78 1.77
N MET A 53 5.19 -12.72 1.93
CA MET A 53 5.94 -12.09 0.85
C MET A 53 7.14 -12.96 0.45
N PRO A 54 7.46 -13.07 -0.86
CA PRO A 54 8.67 -13.76 -1.30
C PRO A 54 9.91 -13.22 -0.60
N LEU A 55 10.79 -14.11 -0.13
CA LEU A 55 11.99 -13.75 0.64
C LEU A 55 12.86 -12.72 -0.10
N GLY A 56 13.01 -12.84 -1.42
CA GLY A 56 13.76 -11.88 -2.24
C GLY A 56 13.15 -10.47 -2.26
N MET A 57 11.82 -10.36 -2.15
CA MET A 57 11.15 -9.07 -2.00
C MET A 57 11.34 -8.54 -0.57
N TYR A 58 11.30 -9.40 0.45
CA TYR A 58 11.55 -9.04 1.86
C TYR A 58 12.92 -8.38 2.08
N PHE A 59 13.97 -8.88 1.43
CA PHE A 59 15.31 -8.28 1.51
C PHE A 59 15.48 -6.98 0.71
N SER A 60 14.68 -6.76 -0.35
CA SER A 60 14.76 -5.54 -1.18
C SER A 60 13.81 -4.42 -0.76
N THR A 61 12.82 -4.72 0.10
CA THR A 61 11.87 -3.74 0.63
C THR A 61 12.44 -3.02 1.84
N SER A 62 12.58 -1.70 1.73
CA SER A 62 12.85 -0.83 2.87
C SER A 62 11.67 -0.85 3.85
N LYS A 63 11.94 -0.64 5.14
CA LYS A 63 10.96 -0.66 6.24
C LYS A 63 9.76 0.29 6.04
N TYR A 64 9.87 1.25 5.11
CA TYR A 64 8.84 2.24 4.78
C TYR A 64 7.98 1.90 3.56
N GLN A 65 8.28 0.82 2.85
CA GLN A 65 7.54 0.46 1.64
C GLN A 65 6.35 -0.44 1.97
N VAL A 66 5.23 -0.17 1.32
CA VAL A 66 3.99 -0.93 1.54
C VAL A 66 3.79 -1.87 0.37
N VAL A 67 3.85 -3.16 0.66
CA VAL A 67 3.56 -4.21 -0.30
C VAL A 67 2.17 -4.78 -0.03
N TYR A 68 1.40 -4.90 -1.10
CA TYR A 68 0.10 -5.55 -1.11
C TYR A 68 0.16 -6.81 -1.96
N HIS A 69 -0.33 -7.92 -1.41
CA HIS A 69 -0.70 -9.07 -2.20
C HIS A 69 -2.11 -8.84 -2.74
N VAL A 70 -2.27 -8.84 -4.06
CA VAL A 70 -3.57 -8.67 -4.71
C VAL A 70 -3.93 -9.88 -5.54
N ALA A 71 -5.20 -10.26 -5.46
CA ALA A 71 -5.84 -11.13 -6.43
C ALA A 71 -6.72 -10.25 -7.32
N VAL A 72 -6.43 -10.22 -8.60
CA VAL A 72 -7.18 -9.47 -9.60
C VAL A 72 -7.82 -10.41 -10.60
N TYR A 73 -9.03 -10.08 -11.04
CA TYR A 73 -9.66 -10.70 -12.19
C TYR A 73 -9.32 -9.90 -13.44
N ASP A 74 -8.61 -10.55 -14.35
CA ASP A 74 -8.25 -10.02 -15.66
C ASP A 74 -9.39 -10.31 -16.63
N ALA A 75 -10.10 -9.26 -17.07
CA ALA A 75 -11.21 -9.38 -18.00
C ALA A 75 -10.76 -9.81 -19.41
N SER A 76 -9.54 -9.44 -19.81
CA SER A 76 -8.97 -9.76 -21.12
C SER A 76 -8.68 -11.25 -21.25
N VAL A 77 -8.07 -11.84 -20.22
CA VAL A 77 -7.70 -13.27 -20.21
C VAL A 77 -8.80 -14.14 -19.54
N LYS A 78 -9.82 -13.52 -18.95
CA LYS A 78 -10.90 -14.15 -18.16
C LYS A 78 -10.36 -15.08 -17.06
N ARG A 79 -9.27 -14.68 -16.40
CA ARG A 79 -8.61 -15.47 -15.35
C ARG A 79 -8.34 -14.63 -14.11
N ILE A 80 -8.29 -15.30 -12.96
CA ILE A 80 -7.83 -14.71 -11.71
C ILE A 80 -6.31 -14.82 -11.69
N ARG A 81 -5.64 -13.69 -11.44
CA ARG A 81 -4.19 -13.60 -11.34
C ARG A 81 -3.81 -13.03 -9.98
N SER A 82 -2.75 -13.57 -9.38
CA SER A 82 -2.18 -13.07 -8.14
C SER A 82 -0.91 -12.29 -8.43
N ALA A 83 -0.77 -11.13 -7.78
CA ALA A 83 0.38 -10.26 -7.92
C ALA A 83 0.78 -9.65 -6.59
N TRP A 84 2.08 -9.39 -6.46
CA TRP A 84 2.65 -8.55 -5.43
C TRP A 84 2.80 -7.13 -5.99
N VAL A 85 2.06 -6.19 -5.42
CA VAL A 85 2.11 -4.77 -5.78
C VAL A 85 2.84 -4.03 -4.68
N ARG A 86 4.03 -3.53 -5.01
CA ARG A 86 4.80 -2.64 -4.16
C ARG A 86 4.47 -1.21 -4.52
N LEU A 87 3.87 -0.51 -3.57
CA LEU A 87 3.65 0.92 -3.65
C LEU A 87 4.94 1.62 -3.21
N GLY A 88 5.49 2.48 -4.08
CA GLY A 88 6.68 3.28 -3.80
C GLY A 88 6.57 4.11 -2.51
N THR A 89 7.73 4.50 -1.95
CA THR A 89 7.77 5.33 -0.75
C THR A 89 7.32 6.75 -1.09
N TYR A 90 6.30 7.26 -0.39
CA TYR A 90 5.90 8.66 -0.49
C TYR A 90 6.93 9.54 0.23
N TRP A 91 7.88 10.11 -0.51
CA TRP A 91 8.70 11.20 0.00
C TRP A 91 8.29 12.49 -0.72
N THR A 92 7.84 13.48 0.07
CA THR A 92 7.69 14.90 -0.36
C THR A 92 6.91 15.16 -1.65
N GLY A 93 5.58 15.12 -1.60
CA GLY A 93 4.73 15.93 -2.49
C GLY A 93 4.67 15.55 -3.98
N SER A 94 5.56 14.69 -4.47
CA SER A 94 5.55 14.17 -5.83
C SER A 94 5.40 12.66 -5.78
N MET A 95 4.19 12.18 -6.05
CA MET A 95 4.00 10.78 -6.41
C MET A 95 4.41 10.66 -7.86
N ASP A 96 5.61 10.15 -8.13
CA ASP A 96 5.83 9.48 -9.41
C ASP A 96 4.84 8.31 -9.45
N GLY A 97 3.78 8.45 -10.25
CA GLY A 97 2.84 7.36 -10.56
C GLY A 97 3.55 6.12 -11.13
N ASP A 98 4.81 6.27 -11.55
CA ASP A 98 5.69 5.24 -12.10
C ASP A 98 6.34 4.31 -11.05
N ALA A 99 6.22 4.59 -9.75
CA ALA A 99 6.84 3.74 -8.72
C ALA A 99 5.92 2.59 -8.23
N ILE A 100 4.98 2.11 -9.06
CA ILE A 100 4.20 0.90 -8.78
C ILE A 100 4.95 -0.28 -9.40
N GLN A 101 5.64 -1.05 -8.57
CA GLN A 101 6.28 -2.30 -9.00
C GLN A 101 5.32 -3.46 -8.81
N VAL A 102 5.01 -4.18 -9.88
CA VAL A 102 4.13 -5.35 -9.86
C VAL A 102 4.96 -6.59 -10.18
N THR A 103 4.80 -7.64 -9.39
CA THR A 103 5.41 -8.95 -9.61
C THR A 103 4.32 -10.00 -9.62
N TRP A 104 4.07 -10.63 -10.77
CA TRP A 104 3.08 -11.70 -10.93
C TRP A 104 3.62 -13.02 -10.39
N GLU A 105 2.78 -13.80 -9.70
CA GLU A 105 3.21 -15.07 -9.10
C GLU A 105 3.30 -16.23 -10.10
N HIS A 106 2.57 -16.17 -11.22
CA HIS A 106 2.39 -17.30 -12.15
C HIS A 106 3.01 -17.06 -13.53
N GLU A 107 4.05 -16.22 -13.61
CA GLU A 107 4.85 -16.01 -14.83
C GLU A 107 6.24 -16.67 -14.74
N GLY A 108 6.38 -17.73 -13.94
CA GLY A 108 7.56 -18.58 -13.82
C GLY A 108 7.33 -19.99 -14.33
#